data_AF-A0A443S2R6-F1
#
_entry.id   AF-A0A443S2R6-F1
#
_cell.length_a   1.000
_cell.length_b   1.000
_cell.length_c   1.000
_cell.angle_alpha   90.00
_cell.angle_beta   90.00
_cell.angle_gamma   90.00
#
_symmetry.space_group_name_H-M   'P 1'
#
loop_
_entity.id
_entity.type
_entity.pdbx_description
1 polymer ?
#
loop_
_entity_poly.entity_id
_entity_poly.type
_entity_poly.pdbx_seq_one_letter_code
_entity_poly.pdbx_strand_id
1 'polypeptide(L)'
;FRTFFDALDGIVARERLGIKNFVSLQSTSGFLVDATADTFGFSAFLFGCYIYLRRNIPKKRYNNHQYLPLQVQEGSPTAFKPSTTTFTITQYIPPKLMWTTKQVFFVVLCFAFQLGISAFFWNRYVESYHQLLESTPNSAAQAKLQNEVLRSSIMWVLMWFWRISNAHSLMQMLLLAVFVNRLWEFLTWIQYIGFLEILTLSFFTEIHLNDVESYIHRMG
;
A
#
# COMPACT_ATOMS: atom_id res chain seq x y z
N PHE A 1 -3.06 15.83 -7.45
CA PHE A 1 -3.12 17.26 -7.07
C PHE A 1 -2.98 17.47 -5.56
N ARG A 2 -3.75 16.84 -4.66
CA ARG A 2 -3.61 16.99 -3.19
C ARG A 2 -2.18 16.75 -2.68
N THR A 3 -1.58 15.61 -3.02
CA THR A 3 -0.22 15.22 -2.60
C THR A 3 0.88 16.16 -3.09
N PHE A 4 0.63 16.90 -4.17
CA PHE A 4 1.58 17.90 -4.68
C PHE A 4 1.49 19.20 -3.87
N PHE A 5 0.29 19.56 -3.40
CA PHE A 5 0.10 20.71 -2.52
C PHE A 5 0.57 20.45 -1.09
N ASP A 6 0.43 19.22 -0.56
CA ASP A 6 1.11 18.81 0.70
C ASP A 6 2.63 18.99 0.55
N ALA A 7 3.24 18.40 -0.49
CA ALA A 7 4.69 18.51 -0.65
C ALA A 7 5.19 19.96 -0.75
N LEU A 8 4.36 20.88 -1.26
CA LEU A 8 4.68 22.31 -1.36
C LEU A 8 4.62 23.02 -0.01
N ASP A 9 3.73 22.62 0.92
CA ASP A 9 3.63 23.30 2.22
C ASP A 9 4.90 23.08 3.07
N GLY A 10 5.47 21.87 2.99
CA GLY A 10 6.73 21.51 3.63
C GLY A 10 7.90 22.27 3.03
N ILE A 11 7.91 22.48 1.70
CA ILE A 11 8.96 23.26 1.01
C ILE A 11 8.91 24.73 1.45
N VAL A 12 7.73 25.34 1.47
CA VAL A 12 7.54 26.75 1.87
C VAL A 12 7.88 26.97 3.35
N ALA A 13 7.51 26.02 4.23
CA ALA A 13 7.87 26.09 5.64
C ALA A 13 9.39 26.00 5.87
N ARG A 14 10.10 25.18 5.09
CA ARG A 14 11.55 25.02 5.17
C ARG A 14 12.32 26.23 4.64
N GLU A 15 11.81 26.87 3.59
CA GLU A 15 12.36 28.12 3.06
C GLU A 15 12.27 29.23 4.12
N ARG A 16 11.14 29.34 4.82
CA ARG A 16 10.97 30.32 5.91
C ARG A 16 11.87 30.08 7.12
N LEU A 17 12.29 28.83 7.36
CA LEU A 17 13.16 28.45 8.47
C LEU A 17 14.66 28.45 8.11
N GLY A 18 15.02 28.71 6.85
CA GLY A 18 16.43 28.81 6.42
C GLY A 18 17.21 27.49 6.44
N ILE A 19 16.53 26.35 6.57
CA ILE A 19 17.16 25.03 6.67
C ILE A 19 17.39 24.47 5.26
N LYS A 20 18.65 24.53 4.78
CA LYS A 20 19.08 24.01 3.46
C LYS A 20 19.28 22.50 3.41
N ASN A 21 19.30 21.81 4.55
CA ASN A 21 19.55 20.37 4.60
C ASN A 21 18.25 19.58 4.39
N PHE A 22 18.34 18.52 3.57
CA PHE A 22 17.23 17.62 3.26
C PHE A 22 16.95 16.56 4.34
N VAL A 23 17.41 16.79 5.57
CA VAL A 23 17.22 15.90 6.71
C VAL A 23 15.82 16.10 7.29
N SER A 24 15.12 15.01 7.60
CA SER A 24 13.82 15.04 8.28
C SER A 24 13.97 15.67 9.67
N LEU A 25 13.54 16.92 9.84
CA LEU A 25 13.30 17.47 11.18
C LEU A 25 12.07 16.77 11.76
N GLN A 26 12.25 15.57 12.32
CA GLN A 26 11.23 14.82 13.07
C GLN A 26 10.65 15.62 14.25
N SER A 27 11.30 16.74 14.63
CA SER A 27 10.99 17.54 15.81
C SER A 27 10.23 18.86 15.52
N THR A 28 9.76 19.12 14.29
CA THR A 28 8.98 20.32 13.96
C THR A 28 7.48 20.02 13.93
N SER A 29 6.67 20.88 14.55
CA SER A 29 5.20 20.73 14.61
C SER A 29 4.54 20.58 13.25
N GLY A 30 5.09 21.19 12.19
CA GLY A 30 4.62 21.02 10.82
C GLY A 30 4.70 19.60 10.29
N PHE A 31 5.76 18.84 10.63
CA PHE A 31 5.91 17.44 10.23
C PHE A 31 4.83 16.54 10.87
N LEU A 32 4.50 16.80 12.13
CA LEU A 32 3.46 16.05 12.84
C LEU A 32 2.07 16.35 12.27
N VAL A 33 1.79 17.61 11.92
CA VAL A 33 0.50 18.01 11.34
C VAL A 33 0.33 17.45 9.93
N ASP A 34 1.35 17.51 9.09
CA ASP A 34 1.34 16.93 7.74
C ASP A 34 1.16 15.40 7.79
N ALA A 35 1.98 14.70 8.60
CA ALA A 35 1.89 13.25 8.75
C ALA A 35 0.52 12.78 9.27
N THR A 36 -0.10 13.53 10.19
CA THR A 36 -1.44 13.21 10.71
C THR A 36 -2.52 13.47 9.66
N ALA A 37 -2.47 14.61 8.96
CA ALA A 37 -3.39 14.93 7.88
C ALA A 37 -3.35 13.88 6.77
N ASP A 38 -2.16 13.39 6.42
CA ASP A 38 -2.01 12.37 5.40
C ASP A 38 -2.53 11.00 5.84
N THR A 39 -2.30 10.64 7.11
CA THR A 39 -2.85 9.41 7.69
C THR A 39 -4.39 9.44 7.71
N PHE A 40 -4.99 10.58 8.03
CA PHE A 40 -6.45 10.76 7.98
C PHE A 40 -6.99 10.72 6.55
N GLY A 41 -6.35 11.39 5.61
CA GLY A 41 -6.73 11.37 4.19
C GLY A 41 -6.68 9.95 3.62
N PHE A 42 -5.63 9.20 3.95
CA PHE A 42 -5.46 7.80 3.59
C PHE A 42 -6.56 6.90 4.19
N SER A 43 -6.80 7.03 5.50
CA SER A 43 -7.81 6.23 6.20
C SER A 43 -9.21 6.48 5.64
N ALA A 44 -9.55 7.74 5.35
CA ALA A 44 -10.81 8.10 4.70
C ALA A 44 -10.92 7.51 3.29
N PHE A 45 -9.84 7.50 2.51
CA PHE A 45 -9.81 6.91 1.18
C PHE A 45 -10.03 5.40 1.19
N LEU A 46 -9.37 4.67 2.10
CA LEU A 46 -9.60 3.24 2.29
C LEU A 46 -11.02 2.94 2.76
N PHE A 47 -11.56 3.75 3.66
CA PHE A 47 -12.94 3.60 4.11
C PHE A 47 -13.95 3.83 2.97
N GLY A 48 -13.69 4.80 2.11
CA GLY A 48 -14.45 5.02 0.88
C GLY A 48 -14.40 3.81 -0.06
N CYS A 49 -13.22 3.21 -0.24
CA CYS A 49 -13.07 1.96 -1.00
C CYS A 49 -13.88 0.83 -0.37
N TYR A 50 -13.84 0.67 0.95
CA TYR A 50 -14.61 -0.34 1.66
C TYR A 50 -16.13 -0.19 1.45
N ILE A 51 -16.68 1.03 1.59
CA ILE A 51 -18.10 1.30 1.33
C ILE A 51 -18.45 1.01 -0.13
N TYR A 52 -17.62 1.45 -1.06
CA TYR A 52 -17.82 1.21 -2.49
C TYR A 52 -17.85 -0.29 -2.82
N LEU A 53 -16.90 -1.06 -2.30
CA LEU A 53 -16.84 -2.51 -2.48
C LEU A 53 -18.08 -3.19 -1.88
N ARG A 54 -18.45 -2.82 -0.65
CA ARG A 54 -19.63 -3.38 0.02
C ARG A 54 -20.92 -3.15 -0.77
N ARG A 55 -21.06 -2.00 -1.45
CA ARG A 55 -22.25 -1.66 -2.24
C ARG A 55 -22.26 -2.27 -3.65
N ASN A 56 -21.09 -2.49 -4.27
CA ASN A 56 -20.97 -2.88 -5.68
C ASN A 56 -20.61 -4.35 -5.93
N ILE A 57 -19.89 -5.01 -5.00
CA ILE A 57 -19.56 -6.44 -5.11
C ILE A 57 -20.79 -7.36 -5.15
N PRO A 58 -21.91 -7.09 -4.42
CA PRO A 58 -23.08 -7.97 -4.50
C PRO A 58 -23.74 -8.00 -5.89
N LYS A 59 -23.48 -7.01 -6.76
CA LYS A 59 -24.24 -6.79 -8.00
C LYS A 59 -23.50 -7.22 -9.27
N LYS A 60 -22.17 -7.08 -9.31
CA LYS A 60 -21.38 -7.23 -10.55
C LYS A 60 -21.16 -8.68 -11.00
N ARG A 61 -21.13 -9.65 -10.08
CA ARG A 61 -20.90 -11.08 -10.45
C ARG A 61 -22.20 -11.85 -10.75
N TYR A 62 -23.33 -11.42 -10.17
CA TYR A 62 -24.65 -11.95 -10.53
C TYR A 62 -25.05 -11.57 -11.95
N ASN A 63 -24.88 -10.30 -12.35
CA ASN A 63 -25.31 -9.85 -13.68
C ASN A 63 -24.47 -10.39 -14.85
N ASN A 64 -23.23 -10.84 -14.63
CA ASN A 64 -22.40 -11.37 -15.71
C ASN A 64 -22.64 -12.86 -16.01
N HIS A 65 -23.39 -13.58 -15.15
CA HIS A 65 -23.77 -14.98 -15.38
C HIS A 65 -25.28 -15.23 -15.31
N GLN A 66 -26.12 -14.23 -15.05
CA GLN A 66 -27.53 -14.43 -14.79
C GLN A 66 -28.39 -13.54 -15.68
N TYR A 67 -28.69 -14.06 -16.87
CA TYR A 67 -29.63 -13.48 -17.85
C TYR A 67 -31.11 -13.59 -17.43
N LEU A 68 -31.43 -13.75 -16.14
CA LEU A 68 -32.81 -14.02 -15.72
C LEU A 68 -33.19 -13.23 -14.45
N PRO A 69 -34.29 -12.46 -14.48
CA PRO A 69 -34.77 -11.70 -13.33
C PRO A 69 -35.39 -12.68 -12.30
N LEU A 70 -34.75 -12.82 -11.15
CA LEU A 70 -35.28 -13.59 -10.01
C LEU A 70 -35.97 -12.65 -9.04
N GLN A 71 -37.30 -12.76 -8.95
CA GLN A 71 -38.08 -12.16 -7.87
C GLN A 71 -37.92 -13.01 -6.60
N VAL A 72 -37.48 -12.39 -5.51
CA VAL A 72 -37.33 -13.02 -4.20
C VAL A 72 -38.64 -12.84 -3.43
N GLN A 73 -39.34 -13.93 -3.12
CA GLN A 73 -40.50 -13.92 -2.24
C GLN A 73 -40.09 -14.46 -0.87
N GLU A 74 -40.15 -13.62 0.17
CA GLU A 74 -40.00 -14.05 1.56
C GLU A 74 -41.31 -14.69 2.04
N GLY A 75 -41.27 -15.96 2.46
CA GLY A 75 -42.45 -16.68 2.92
C GLY A 75 -42.13 -17.84 3.86
N SER A 76 -42.59 -17.68 5.10
CA SER A 76 -42.73 -18.69 6.17
C SER A 76 -43.45 -19.97 5.70
N PRO A 77 -43.18 -21.17 6.28
CA PRO A 77 -43.69 -22.43 5.74
C PRO A 77 -45.09 -22.74 6.27
N THR A 78 -46.14 -22.42 5.53
CA THR A 78 -47.44 -23.09 5.72
C THR A 78 -48.21 -23.33 4.41
N ALA A 79 -48.58 -24.60 4.25
CA ALA A 79 -49.72 -25.13 3.49
C ALA A 79 -49.70 -25.08 1.95
N PHE A 80 -49.34 -26.24 1.39
CA PHE A 80 -49.85 -26.91 0.18
C PHE A 80 -51.05 -26.24 -0.55
N LYS A 81 -50.84 -25.86 -1.82
CA LYS A 81 -51.86 -25.89 -2.89
C LYS A 81 -51.23 -26.33 -4.22
N PRO A 82 -51.93 -27.13 -5.04
CA PRO A 82 -51.36 -27.76 -6.23
C PRO A 82 -51.47 -26.87 -7.49
N SER A 83 -50.66 -27.23 -8.49
CA SER A 83 -50.81 -26.92 -9.94
C SER A 83 -50.62 -25.47 -10.39
N THR A 84 -49.38 -25.12 -10.71
CA THR A 84 -48.96 -24.55 -12.01
C THR A 84 -47.46 -24.80 -12.12
N THR A 85 -47.03 -25.50 -13.16
CA THR A 85 -45.64 -25.94 -13.38
C THR A 85 -44.76 -24.76 -13.80
N THR A 86 -44.59 -23.76 -12.93
CA THR A 86 -43.49 -22.81 -13.05
C THR A 86 -42.31 -23.45 -12.35
N PHE A 87 -41.31 -23.85 -13.12
CA PHE A 87 -40.06 -24.42 -12.64
C PHE A 87 -39.29 -23.32 -11.88
N THR A 88 -39.66 -23.06 -10.63
CA THR A 88 -38.87 -22.22 -9.72
C THR A 88 -37.65 -23.02 -9.35
N ILE A 89 -36.56 -22.80 -10.09
CA ILE A 89 -35.23 -23.21 -9.67
C ILE A 89 -34.91 -22.41 -8.40
N THR A 90 -35.20 -22.98 -7.24
CA THR A 90 -34.58 -22.59 -5.97
C THR A 90 -33.12 -23.00 -6.07
N GLN A 91 -32.35 -22.21 -6.81
CA GLN A 91 -30.91 -22.34 -6.80
C GLN A 91 -30.46 -21.92 -5.40
N TYR A 92 -30.21 -22.93 -4.57
CA TYR A 92 -29.30 -22.84 -3.44
C TYR A 92 -28.01 -22.25 -4.00
N ILE A 93 -27.88 -20.93 -3.92
CA ILE A 93 -26.62 -20.26 -4.21
C ILE A 93 -25.63 -20.89 -3.22
N PRO A 94 -24.60 -21.62 -3.69
CA PRO A 94 -23.65 -22.20 -2.78
C PRO A 94 -23.00 -21.06 -1.98
N PRO A 95 -22.83 -21.19 -0.64
CA PRO A 95 -22.24 -20.16 0.21
C PRO A 95 -20.81 -19.76 -0.21
N LYS A 96 -20.21 -20.51 -1.15
CA LYS A 96 -18.92 -20.24 -1.78
C LYS A 96 -18.91 -19.01 -2.71
N LEU A 97 -20.06 -18.42 -3.07
CA LEU A 97 -20.15 -17.31 -4.01
C LEU A 97 -20.77 -16.02 -3.44
N MET A 98 -20.97 -15.94 -2.12
CA MET A 98 -21.26 -14.68 -1.45
C MET A 98 -19.99 -14.23 -0.72
N TRP A 99 -19.21 -13.37 -1.38
CA TRP A 99 -18.12 -12.70 -0.69
C TRP A 99 -18.71 -11.93 0.49
N THR A 100 -18.37 -12.36 1.70
CA THR A 100 -18.97 -11.83 2.91
C THR A 100 -18.35 -10.48 3.19
N THR A 101 -19.12 -9.51 3.71
CA THR A 101 -18.61 -8.19 4.14
C THR A 101 -17.34 -8.29 5.00
N LYS A 102 -17.20 -9.38 5.77
CA LYS A 102 -16.01 -9.74 6.54
C LYS A 102 -14.76 -9.96 5.68
N GLN A 103 -14.87 -10.60 4.52
CA GLN A 103 -13.75 -10.81 3.61
C GLN A 103 -13.31 -9.51 2.96
N VAL A 104 -14.25 -8.66 2.55
CA VAL A 104 -13.93 -7.32 2.01
C VAL A 104 -13.19 -6.48 3.04
N PHE A 105 -13.67 -6.48 4.29
CA PHE A 105 -12.99 -5.82 5.40
C PHE A 105 -11.57 -6.35 5.60
N PHE A 106 -11.40 -7.68 5.61
CA PHE A 106 -10.09 -8.31 5.78
C PHE A 106 -9.11 -7.93 4.67
N VAL A 107 -9.52 -7.97 3.41
CA VAL A 107 -8.66 -7.61 2.27
C VAL A 107 -8.23 -6.15 2.35
N VAL A 108 -9.15 -5.23 2.67
CA VAL A 108 -8.82 -3.80 2.83
C VAL A 108 -7.89 -3.58 4.03
N LEU A 109 -8.12 -4.30 5.14
CA LEU A 109 -7.26 -4.26 6.32
C LEU A 109 -5.85 -4.77 6.02
N CYS A 110 -5.72 -5.88 5.28
CA CYS A 110 -4.43 -6.41 4.84
C CYS A 110 -3.66 -5.38 4.00
N PHE A 111 -4.35 -4.71 3.06
CA PHE A 111 -3.71 -3.66 2.27
C PHE A 111 -3.29 -2.46 3.12
N ALA A 112 -4.10 -2.05 4.11
CA ALA A 112 -3.73 -1.00 5.05
C ALA A 112 -2.49 -1.38 5.86
N PHE A 113 -2.43 -2.62 6.34
CA PHE A 113 -1.29 -3.15 7.07
C PHE A 113 -0.03 -3.23 6.20
N GLN A 114 -0.17 -3.65 4.94
CA GLN A 114 0.91 -3.66 3.97
C GLN A 114 1.52 -2.26 3.75
N LEU A 115 0.68 -1.23 3.65
CA LEU A 115 1.14 0.15 3.53
C LEU A 115 1.91 0.62 4.77
N GLY A 116 1.44 0.26 5.96
CA GLY A 116 2.15 0.55 7.21
C GLY A 116 3.53 -0.11 7.26
N ILE A 117 3.61 -1.39 6.90
CA ILE A 117 4.89 -2.12 6.85
C ILE A 117 5.84 -1.49 5.82
N SER A 118 5.34 -1.20 4.62
CA SER A 118 6.12 -0.54 3.57
C SER A 118 6.69 0.79 4.04
N ALA A 119 5.87 1.65 4.65
CA ALA A 119 6.30 2.95 5.17
C ALA A 119 7.37 2.81 6.25
N PHE A 120 7.20 1.86 7.17
CA PHE A 120 8.15 1.60 8.25
C PHE A 120 9.52 1.15 7.70
N PHE A 121 9.54 0.15 6.82
CA PHE A 121 10.79 -0.34 6.25
C PHE A 121 11.45 0.70 5.35
N TRP A 122 10.69 1.39 4.51
CA TRP A 122 11.22 2.49 3.69
C TRP A 122 11.93 3.53 4.56
N ASN A 123 11.30 3.99 5.65
CA ASN A 123 11.91 4.97 6.53
C ASN A 123 13.19 4.44 7.18
N ARG A 124 13.16 3.22 7.72
CA ARG A 124 14.33 2.56 8.32
C ARG A 124 15.50 2.49 7.33
N TYR A 125 15.27 1.97 6.13
CA TYR A 125 16.36 1.74 5.18
C TYR A 125 16.91 3.06 4.63
N VAL A 126 16.04 4.02 4.28
CA VAL A 126 16.50 5.34 3.81
C VAL A 126 17.32 6.04 4.88
N GLU A 127 16.90 5.99 6.14
CA GLU A 127 17.66 6.56 7.26
C GLU A 127 19.01 5.88 7.43
N SER A 128 19.07 4.55 7.42
CA SER A 128 20.33 3.82 7.56
C SER A 128 21.29 4.08 6.38
N TYR A 129 20.80 4.13 5.14
CA TYR A 129 21.65 4.50 3.99
C TYR A 129 22.12 5.95 4.07
N HIS A 130 21.26 6.87 4.51
CA HIS A 130 21.64 8.27 4.70
C HIS A 130 22.73 8.41 5.77
N GLN A 131 22.58 7.75 6.92
CA GLN A 131 23.62 7.74 7.96
C GLN A 131 24.94 7.13 7.47
N LEU A 132 24.88 6.05 6.68
CA LEU A 132 26.09 5.35 6.23
C LEU A 132 26.87 6.11 5.14
N LEU A 133 26.16 6.83 4.26
CA LEU A 133 26.74 7.45 3.06
C LEU A 133 26.94 8.97 3.19
N GLU A 134 26.14 9.64 4.00
CA GLU A 134 26.19 11.10 4.20
C GLU A 134 26.82 11.49 5.54
N SER A 135 27.22 10.52 6.37
CA SER A 135 28.03 10.80 7.56
C SER A 135 29.39 11.37 7.17
N THR A 136 29.85 12.35 7.95
CA THR A 136 31.16 12.99 7.75
C THR A 136 32.26 11.91 7.77
N PRO A 137 33.02 11.74 6.68
CA PRO A 137 34.04 10.71 6.62
C PRO A 137 35.18 11.05 7.59
N ASN A 138 35.58 10.07 8.41
CA ASN A 138 36.69 10.25 9.36
C ASN A 138 38.06 10.19 8.65
N SER A 139 38.12 9.64 7.44
CA SER A 139 39.34 9.48 6.63
C SER A 139 39.06 9.63 5.14
N ALA A 140 40.06 10.09 4.38
CA ALA A 140 39.98 10.18 2.92
C ALA A 140 39.78 8.81 2.24
N ALA A 141 40.20 7.71 2.89
CA ALA A 141 39.93 6.34 2.43
C ALA A 141 38.44 5.99 2.57
N GLN A 142 37.83 6.32 3.71
CA GLN A 142 36.40 6.13 3.96
C GLN A 142 35.53 6.92 2.97
N ALA A 143 35.92 8.16 2.65
CA ALA A 143 35.22 8.99 1.66
C ALA A 143 35.25 8.38 0.24
N LYS A 144 36.33 7.69 -0.13
CA LYS A 144 36.42 6.97 -1.41
C LYS A 144 35.50 5.75 -1.42
N LEU A 145 35.50 4.97 -0.34
CA LEU A 145 34.65 3.77 -0.21
C LEU A 145 33.16 4.13 -0.24
N GLN A 146 32.75 5.19 0.46
CA GLN A 146 31.36 5.70 0.42
C GLN A 146 30.96 6.10 -1.00
N ASN A 147 31.82 6.80 -1.75
CA ASN A 147 31.56 7.17 -3.14
C ASN A 147 31.49 5.96 -4.09
N GLU A 148 32.29 4.93 -3.85
CA GLU A 148 32.25 3.70 -4.62
C GLU A 148 30.92 2.96 -4.43
N VAL A 149 30.46 2.86 -3.17
CA VAL A 149 29.16 2.28 -2.84
C VAL A 149 28.02 3.11 -3.45
N LEU A 150 28.06 4.44 -3.37
CA LEU A 150 27.09 5.33 -4.01
C LEU A 150 26.99 5.14 -5.52
N ARG A 151 28.10 4.78 -6.17
CA ARG A 151 28.17 4.53 -7.61
C ARG A 151 27.78 3.09 -7.97
N SER A 152 27.62 2.21 -6.98
CA SER A 152 27.30 0.82 -7.21
C SER A 152 25.90 0.66 -7.79
N SER A 153 25.81 -0.07 -8.90
CA SER A 153 24.54 -0.32 -9.60
C SER A 153 23.53 -1.07 -8.71
N ILE A 154 23.99 -1.93 -7.80
CA ILE A 154 23.09 -2.72 -6.95
C ILE A 154 22.36 -1.85 -5.92
N MET A 155 23.04 -0.83 -5.39
CA MET A 155 22.44 0.15 -4.49
C MET A 155 21.34 0.93 -5.21
N TRP A 156 21.59 1.38 -6.43
CA TRP A 156 20.59 2.07 -7.24
C TRP A 156 19.38 1.18 -7.57
N VAL A 157 19.60 -0.09 -7.89
CA VAL A 157 18.50 -1.04 -8.13
C VAL A 157 17.64 -1.19 -6.87
N LEU A 158 18.25 -1.42 -5.71
CA LEU A 158 17.51 -1.54 -4.44
C LEU A 158 16.73 -0.26 -4.11
N MET A 159 17.34 0.93 -4.27
CA MET A 159 16.67 2.21 -4.05
C MET A 159 15.49 2.44 -5.01
N TRP A 160 15.63 2.02 -6.27
CA TRP A 160 14.55 2.07 -7.26
C TRP A 160 13.38 1.17 -6.89
N PHE A 161 13.64 -0.06 -6.47
CA PHE A 161 12.58 -0.96 -6.00
C PHE A 161 11.88 -0.36 -4.79
N TRP A 162 12.64 0.09 -3.79
CA TRP A 162 12.08 0.77 -2.62
C TRP A 162 11.21 1.98 -3.00
N ARG A 163 11.59 2.73 -4.05
CA ARG A 163 10.82 3.89 -4.53
C ARG A 163 9.45 3.48 -5.07
N ILE A 164 9.37 2.31 -5.73
CA ILE A 164 8.13 1.74 -6.24
C ILE A 164 7.31 1.13 -5.09
N SER A 165 7.96 0.46 -4.14
CA SER A 165 7.32 -0.20 -3.01
C SER A 165 6.87 0.77 -1.91
N ASN A 166 7.24 2.05 -1.98
CA ASN A 166 6.84 3.08 -1.02
C ASN A 166 5.30 3.17 -0.90
N ALA A 167 4.81 3.39 0.32
CA ALA A 167 3.40 3.55 0.64
C ALA A 167 2.68 4.57 -0.27
N HIS A 168 3.31 5.70 -0.62
CA HIS A 168 2.73 6.65 -1.56
C HIS A 168 2.55 6.08 -2.97
N SER A 169 3.51 5.30 -3.46
CA SER A 169 3.44 4.67 -4.79
C SER A 169 2.34 3.61 -4.84
N LEU A 170 2.26 2.77 -3.81
CA LEU A 170 1.18 1.79 -3.64
C LEU A 170 -0.21 2.45 -3.59
N MET A 171 -0.31 3.64 -2.99
CA MET A 171 -1.53 4.44 -2.98
C MET A 171 -1.93 4.92 -4.38
N GLN A 172 -0.97 5.38 -5.20
CA GLN A 172 -1.24 5.76 -6.58
C GLN A 172 -1.70 4.55 -7.42
N MET A 173 -1.12 3.37 -7.19
CA MET A 173 -1.57 2.13 -7.85
C MET A 173 -3.01 1.77 -7.45
N LEU A 174 -3.38 1.94 -6.18
CA LEU A 174 -4.77 1.77 -5.72
C LEU A 174 -5.71 2.74 -6.45
N LEU A 175 -5.33 4.02 -6.57
CA LEU A 175 -6.14 5.03 -7.27
C LEU A 175 -6.32 4.68 -8.76
N LEU A 176 -5.26 4.18 -9.42
CA LEU A 176 -5.34 3.68 -10.79
C LEU A 176 -6.30 2.48 -10.89
N ALA A 177 -6.28 1.56 -9.93
CA ALA A 177 -7.21 0.43 -9.89
C ALA A 177 -8.68 0.86 -9.70
N VAL A 178 -8.92 1.93 -8.93
CA VAL A 178 -10.24 2.58 -8.83
C VAL A 178 -10.65 3.13 -10.20
N PHE A 179 -9.76 3.86 -10.88
CA PHE A 179 -10.03 4.48 -12.19
C PHE A 179 -10.37 3.45 -13.27
N VAL A 180 -9.63 2.33 -13.32
CA VAL A 180 -9.88 1.22 -14.26
C VAL A 180 -11.07 0.35 -13.84
N ASN A 181 -11.70 0.65 -12.70
CA ASN A 181 -12.86 -0.10 -12.16
C ASN A 181 -12.55 -1.59 -11.92
N ARG A 182 -11.28 -1.88 -11.59
CA ARG A 182 -10.72 -3.22 -11.29
C ARG A 182 -10.22 -3.34 -9.85
N LEU A 183 -10.75 -2.48 -8.97
CA LEU A 183 -10.36 -2.34 -7.58
C LEU A 183 -10.32 -3.66 -6.79
N TRP A 184 -11.33 -4.52 -6.96
CA TRP A 184 -11.40 -5.81 -6.25
C TRP A 184 -10.31 -6.80 -6.70
N GLU A 185 -10.06 -6.89 -8.00
CA GLU A 185 -9.01 -7.75 -8.57
C GLU A 185 -7.63 -7.26 -8.11
N PHE A 186 -7.40 -5.94 -8.11
CA PHE A 186 -6.19 -5.35 -7.57
C PHE A 186 -6.00 -5.69 -6.08
N LEU A 187 -7.00 -5.46 -5.24
CA LEU A 187 -6.90 -5.67 -3.79
C LEU A 187 -6.68 -7.15 -3.43
N THR A 188 -7.32 -8.08 -4.13
CA THR A 188 -7.15 -9.52 -3.90
C THR A 188 -5.83 -10.08 -4.44
N TRP A 189 -5.22 -9.42 -5.42
CA TRP A 189 -3.92 -9.78 -5.98
C TRP A 189 -2.77 -9.19 -5.16
N ILE A 190 -2.84 -7.89 -4.85
CA ILE A 190 -1.80 -7.16 -4.13
C ILE A 190 -1.61 -7.68 -2.70
N GLN A 191 -2.66 -8.19 -2.06
CA GLN A 191 -2.55 -8.73 -0.70
C GLN A 191 -1.56 -9.91 -0.59
N TYR A 192 -1.26 -10.63 -1.68
CA TYR A 192 -0.30 -11.75 -1.63
C TYR A 192 1.05 -11.31 -2.17
N ILE A 193 1.03 -10.71 -3.36
CA ILE A 193 2.24 -10.33 -4.08
C ILE A 193 2.93 -9.15 -3.40
N GLY A 194 2.18 -8.22 -2.82
CA GLY A 194 2.72 -7.07 -2.11
C GLY A 194 3.47 -7.46 -0.82
N PHE A 195 2.95 -8.41 -0.03
CA PHE A 195 3.72 -8.89 1.13
C PHE A 195 4.97 -9.65 0.71
N LEU A 196 4.88 -10.50 -0.32
CA LEU A 196 6.03 -11.22 -0.84
C LEU A 196 7.11 -10.24 -1.33
N GLU A 197 6.72 -9.24 -2.11
CA GLU A 197 7.60 -8.21 -2.64
C GLU A 197 8.29 -7.43 -1.51
N ILE A 198 7.54 -6.87 -0.56
CA ILE A 198 8.14 -6.13 0.57
C ILE A 198 9.10 -7.02 1.38
N LEU A 199 8.72 -8.27 1.69
CA LEU A 199 9.57 -9.16 2.47
C LEU A 199 10.88 -9.50 1.73
N THR A 200 10.79 -9.83 0.45
CA THR A 200 11.98 -10.12 -0.36
C THR A 200 12.88 -8.89 -0.48
N LEU A 201 12.30 -7.71 -0.70
CA LEU A 201 13.06 -6.47 -0.80
C LEU A 201 13.74 -6.11 0.53
N SER A 202 13.04 -6.22 1.66
CA SER A 202 13.63 -6.03 2.99
C SER A 202 14.80 -6.99 3.24
N PHE A 203 14.65 -8.27 2.88
CA PHE A 203 15.70 -9.27 3.06
C PHE A 203 16.97 -8.92 2.25
N PHE A 204 16.82 -8.64 0.95
CA PHE A 204 17.97 -8.26 0.11
C PHE A 204 18.62 -6.96 0.58
N THR A 205 17.80 -6.02 1.07
CA THR A 205 18.30 -4.74 1.56
C THR A 205 19.09 -4.90 2.85
N GLU A 206 18.65 -5.74 3.79
CA GLU A 206 19.42 -6.04 5.01
C GLU A 206 20.75 -6.73 4.70
N ILE A 207 20.78 -7.68 3.75
CA ILE A 207 22.05 -8.31 3.34
C ILE A 207 23.01 -7.26 2.77
N HIS A 208 22.54 -6.48 1.81
CA HIS A 208 23.37 -5.45 1.19
C HIS A 208 23.85 -4.40 2.22
N LEU A 209 23.00 -4.00 3.15
CA LEU A 209 23.34 -3.02 4.17
C LEU A 209 24.41 -3.56 5.12
N ASN A 210 24.26 -4.80 5.61
CA ASN A 210 25.26 -5.44 6.46
C ASN A 210 26.61 -5.62 5.74
N ASP A 211 26.58 -5.98 4.45
CA ASP A 211 27.78 -6.10 3.64
C ASP A 211 28.50 -4.76 3.51
N VAL A 212 27.78 -3.69 3.16
CA VAL A 212 28.33 -2.33 3.02
C VAL A 212 28.86 -1.80 4.35
N GLU A 213 28.11 -1.98 5.44
CA GLU A 213 28.53 -1.56 6.77
C GLU A 213 29.82 -2.27 7.19
N SER A 214 29.90 -3.58 6.99
CA SER A 214 31.10 -4.36 7.27
C SER A 214 32.29 -3.96 6.38
N TYR A 215 32.03 -3.61 5.12
CA TYR A 215 33.05 -3.19 4.15
C TYR A 215 33.64 -1.82 4.53
N ILE A 216 32.78 -0.86 4.90
CA ILE A 216 33.20 0.48 5.33
C ILE A 216 33.93 0.42 6.67
N HIS A 217 33.45 -0.36 7.65
CA HIS A 217 34.08 -0.46 8.97
C HIS A 217 35.38 -1.26 9.00
N ARG A 218 35.59 -2.22 8.09
CA ARG A 218 36.83 -3.01 8.04
C ARG A 218 37.99 -2.30 7.34
N MET A 219 37.70 -1.30 6.51
CA MET A 219 38.71 -0.61 5.69
C MET A 219 38.87 0.89 5.99
N GLY A 220 38.00 1.45 6.84
CA GLY A 220 38.13 2.80 7.42
C GLY A 220 38.93 2.76 8.72
#